data_AF-A0A352A113-F1
#
_entry.id   AF-A0A352A113-F1
#
_cell.length_a   1.000
_cell.length_b   1.000
_cell.length_c   1.000
_cell.angle_alpha   90.00
_cell.angle_beta   90.00
_cell.angle_gamma   90.00
#
_symmetry.space_group_name_H-M   'P 1'
#
loop_
_entity.id
_entity.type
_entity.pdbx_description
1 polymer ?
#
loop_
_entity_poly.entity_id
_entity_poly.type
_entity_poly.pdbx_seq_one_letter_code
_entity_poly.pdbx_strand_id
1 'polypeptide(L)' 'MVLFWVAVIVLIVYLVRGDLGVSHKLKQGNKTAIDILKERYAKGEIDKKEFEEIKKDLM' A
#
# COMPACT_ATOMS: atom_id res chain seq x y z
N MET A 1 18.41 1.57 18.80
CA MET A 1 17.28 2.38 18.31
C MET A 1 16.97 2.14 16.83
N VAL A 2 17.95 2.19 15.91
CA VAL A 2 17.76 1.90 14.48
C VAL A 2 17.45 0.42 14.18
N LEU A 3 18.12 -0.50 14.89
CA LEU A 3 17.88 -1.94 14.78
C LEU A 3 16.41 -2.36 15.05
N PHE A 4 15.75 -1.67 15.98
CA PHE A 4 14.35 -1.90 16.29
C PHE A 4 13.44 -1.50 15.12
N TRP A 5 13.71 -0.36 14.48
CA TRP A 5 13.00 0.09 13.30
C TRP A 5 13.19 -0.83 12.10
N VAL A 6 14.39 -1.37 11.89
CA VAL A 6 14.65 -2.35 10.82
C VAL A 6 13.81 -3.62 11.02
N ALA A 7 13.72 -4.13 12.26
CA ALA A 7 12.90 -5.30 12.56
C ALA A 7 11.40 -5.04 12.31
N VAL A 8 10.91 -3.85 12.68
CA VAL A 8 9.51 -3.44 12.45
C VAL A 8 9.23 -3.32 10.94
N ILE A 9 10.13 -2.72 10.16
CA ILE A 9 9.97 -2.60 8.70
C ILE A 9 9.93 -3.99 8.06
N VAL A 10 10.83 -4.90 8.45
CA VAL A 10 10.86 -6.27 7.93
C VAL A 10 9.57 -7.03 8.25
N LEU A 11 9.03 -6.87 9.47
CA LEU A 11 7.75 -7.47 9.87
C LEU A 11 6.59 -6.95 9.00
N ILE A 12 6.52 -5.64 8.77
CA ILE A 12 5.49 -5.02 7.93
C ILE A 12 5.59 -5.54 6.49
N VAL A 13 6.81 -5.59 5.93
CA VAL A 13 7.05 -6.10 4.57
C VAL A 13 6.66 -7.57 4.44
N TYR A 14 6.91 -8.38 5.48
CA TYR A 14 6.54 -9.80 5.47
C TYR A 14 5.02 -10.00 5.50
N LEU A 15 4.30 -9.23 6.32
CA LEU A 15 2.84 -9.26 6.39
C LEU A 15 2.20 -8.79 5.07
N VAL A 16 2.75 -7.72 4.45
CA VAL A 16 2.26 -7.17 3.18
C VAL A 16 2.61 -8.07 2.00
N ARG A 17 3.78 -8.73 2.01
CA ARG A 17 4.12 -9.76 0.99
C ARG A 17 3.20 -10.97 1.03
N GLY A 18 2.66 -11.32 2.20
CA GLY A 18 1.68 -12.40 2.34
C GLY A 18 0.32 -12.09 1.70
N ASP A 19 -0.09 -10.81 1.69
CA ASP A 19 -1.43 -10.39 1.25
C ASP A 19 -1.46 -9.91 -0.22
N LEU A 20 -0.34 -9.43 -0.75
CA LEU A 20 -0.24 -8.97 -2.15
C LEU A 20 -0.14 -10.09 -3.20
N GLY A 21 -0.08 -11.37 -2.77
CA GLY A 21 0.11 -12.51 -3.65
C GLY A 21 -1.16 -13.12 -4.26
N VAL A 22 -2.36 -12.85 -3.72
CA VAL A 22 -3.57 -13.58 -4.14
C VAL A 22 -4.80 -12.67 -4.10
N SER A 23 -4.98 -11.84 -5.12
CA SER A 23 -6.32 -11.39 -5.55
C SER A 23 -6.35 -11.01 -7.03
N HIS A 24 -5.71 -11.82 -7.87
CA HIS A 24 -6.11 -11.94 -9.27
C HIS A 24 -7.29 -12.91 -9.34
N LYS A 25 -8.52 -12.40 -9.20
CA LYS A 25 -9.76 -12.86 -9.87
C LYS A 25 -10.97 -12.26 -9.15
N LEU A 26 -11.94 -11.77 -9.94
CA LEU A 26 -13.28 -11.32 -9.54
C LEU A 26 -13.40 -9.90 -8.95
N LYS A 27 -13.18 -8.87 -9.78
CA LYS A 27 -14.18 -7.80 -10.03
C LYS A 27 -13.68 -6.85 -11.11
N GLN A 28 -13.90 -7.28 -12.34
CA GLN A 28 -13.95 -6.45 -13.53
C GLN A 28 -15.01 -5.34 -13.28
N GLY A 29 -14.59 -4.10 -13.01
CA GLY A 29 -15.50 -2.95 -12.97
C GLY A 29 -15.21 -1.85 -11.94
N ASN A 30 -14.34 -2.06 -10.95
CA ASN A 30 -14.12 -1.04 -9.91
C ASN A 30 -12.74 -1.16 -9.25
N LYS A 31 -11.66 -1.02 -10.04
CA LYS A 31 -10.36 -0.67 -9.45
C LYS A 31 -10.45 0.82 -9.09
N THR A 32 -11.05 1.10 -7.94
CA THR A 32 -11.14 2.46 -7.41
C THR A 32 -9.74 3.06 -7.41
N ALA A 33 -9.57 4.29 -7.88
CA ALA A 33 -8.27 4.95 -7.94
C ALA A 33 -7.51 4.90 -6.59
N ILE A 34 -8.24 4.78 -5.47
CA ILE A 34 -7.73 4.53 -4.11
C ILE A 34 -6.88 3.25 -4.00
N ASP A 35 -7.24 2.16 -4.70
CA ASP A 35 -6.53 0.88 -4.64
C ASP A 35 -5.18 0.96 -5.37
N ILE A 36 -5.17 1.64 -6.53
CA ILE A 36 -3.94 1.97 -7.27
C ILE A 36 -3.04 2.89 -6.44
N LEU A 37 -3.63 3.86 -5.74
CA LEU A 37 -2.92 4.77 -4.87
C LEU A 37 -2.27 4.02 -3.69
N LYS A 38 -2.99 3.07 -3.10
CA LYS A 38 -2.52 2.26 -1.99
C LYS A 38 -1.37 1.35 -2.41
N GLU A 39 -1.43 0.79 -3.61
CA GLU A 39 -0.34 -0.01 -4.18
C GLU A 39 0.94 0.82 -4.36
N ARG A 40 0.84 2.06 -4.87
CA ARG A 40 2.01 2.95 -5.03
C ARG A 40 2.59 3.42 -3.69
N TYR A 41 1.74 3.69 -2.70
CA TYR A 41 2.19 4.01 -1.34
C TYR A 41 2.90 2.82 -0.69
N ALA A 42 2.36 1.61 -0.85
CA ALA A 42 2.98 0.38 -0.37
C ALA A 42 4.30 0.07 -1.08
N LYS A 43 4.43 0.42 -2.37
CA LYS A 43 5.69 0.37 -3.12
C LYS A 43 6.69 1.47 -2.71
N GLY A 44 6.25 2.46 -1.93
CA GLY A 44 7.07 3.60 -1.52
C GLY A 44 7.32 4.61 -2.65
N GLU A 45 6.54 4.54 -3.74
CA GLU A 45 6.63 5.46 -4.89
C GLU A 45 6.03 6.84 -4.59
N ILE A 46 5.21 6.94 -3.54
CA ILE A 46 4.57 8.17 -3.08
C ILE A 46 4.71 8.29 -1.57
N ASP A 47 4.96 9.51 -1.10
CA ASP A 47 5.01 9.81 0.33
C ASP A 47 3.61 9.74 0.96
N LYS A 48 3.58 9.56 2.29
CA LYS A 48 2.32 9.55 3.05
C LYS A 48 1.50 10.82 2.82
N LYS A 49 2.15 11.97 2.63
CA LYS A 49 1.45 13.23 2.32
C LYS A 49 0.72 13.17 0.98
N GLU A 50 1.38 12.73 -0.09
CA GLU A 50 0.76 12.57 -1.42
C GLU A 50 -0.39 11.55 -1.39
N PHE A 51 -0.24 10.46 -0.64
CA PHE A 51 -1.31 9.49 -0.47
C PHE A 51 -2.55 10.11 0.20
N GLU A 52 -2.39 10.96 1.21
CA GLU A 52 -3.51 11.60 1.89
C GLU A 52 -4.21 12.67 1.04
N GLU A 53 -3.46 13.44 0.23
CA GLU A 53 -4.04 14.45 -0.66
C GLU A 53 -4.90 13.81 -1.75
N ILE A 54 -4.36 12.80 -2.44
CA ILE A 54 -5.08 12.14 -3.54
C ILE A 54 -6.24 11.28 -3.02
N LYS A 55 -6.11 10.70 -1.82
CA LYS A 55 -7.22 9.99 -1.17
C LYS A 55 -8.38 10.93 -0.83
N LYS A 56 -8.09 12.17 -0.40
CA LYS A 56 -9.11 13.19 -0.13
C LYS A 56 -9.81 13.67 -1.40
N ASP A 57 -9.08 13.77 -2.49
CA ASP A 57 -9.62 14.17 -3.80
C ASP A 57 -10.56 13.09 -4.39
N LEU A 58 -10.27 11.82 -4.09
CA LEU A 58 -11.02 10.66 -4.57
C LEU A 58 -12.21 10.25 -3.68
N MET A 59 -12.42 10.91 -2.53
CA MET A 59 -13.54 10.68 -1.60
C MET A 59 -14.64 11.71 -1.79
#